data_AF-A0A5C4STU8-F1
#
_entry.id   AF-A0A5C4STU8-F1
#
_cell.length_a   1.000
_cell.length_b   1.000
_cell.length_c   1.000
_cell.angle_alpha   90.00
_cell.angle_beta   90.00
_cell.angle_gamma   90.00
#
_symmetry.space_group_name_H-M   'P 1'
#
loop_
_entity.id
_entity.type
_entity.pdbx_description
1 polymer ?
#
loop_
_entity_poly.entity_id
_entity_poly.type
_entity_poly.pdbx_seq_one_letter_code
_entity_poly.pdbx_strand_id
1 'polypeptide(L)' 'MPAVTVEKKALQYLKTFETDGRVVKRVVIEGKRIELEFETEPEVISEFDKVDMRHGKTGTS' A
#
# COMPACT_ATOMS: atom_id res chain seq x y z
N MET A 1 14.21 29.85 -8.27
CA MET A 1 13.67 28.64 -7.61
C MET A 1 14.50 27.46 -8.08
N PRO A 2 15.00 26.57 -7.21
CA PRO A 2 15.70 25.37 -7.68
C PRO A 2 14.74 24.58 -8.58
N ALA A 3 15.22 24.15 -9.76
CA ALA A 3 14.43 23.34 -10.66
C ALA A 3 13.92 22.10 -9.90
N VAL A 4 12.60 21.92 -9.85
CA VAL A 4 12.01 20.74 -9.22
C VAL A 4 12.33 19.56 -10.13
N THR A 5 13.15 18.63 -9.66
CA THR A 5 13.46 17.41 -10.41
C THR A 5 12.21 16.55 -10.51
N VAL A 6 12.16 15.65 -11.49
CA VAL A 6 10.99 14.80 -11.71
C VAL A 6 10.74 13.89 -10.49
N GLU A 7 11.80 13.49 -9.81
CA GLU A 7 11.76 12.69 -8.57
C GLU A 7 11.14 13.49 -7.43
N LYS A 8 11.52 14.76 -7.28
CA LYS A 8 10.93 15.64 -6.26
C LYS A 8 9.44 15.86 -6.53
N LYS A 9 9.05 15.95 -7.81
CA LYS A 9 7.64 16.05 -8.23
C LYS A 9 6.87 14.75 -7.94
N ALA A 10 7.47 13.59 -8.20
CA ALA A 10 6.89 12.29 -7.90
C ALA A 10 6.67 12.10 -6.39
N LEU A 11 7.64 12.49 -5.55
CA LEU A 11 7.50 12.49 -4.09
C LEU A 11 6.38 13.42 -3.61
N GLN A 12 6.21 14.57 -4.26
CA GLN A 12 5.13 15.50 -3.95
C GLN A 12 3.76 14.88 -4.24
N TYR A 13 3.64 14.20 -5.38
CA TYR A 13 2.42 13.46 -5.72
C TYR A 13 2.13 12.33 -4.74
N LEU A 14 3.12 11.51 -4.42
CA LEU A 14 2.98 10.44 -3.43
C LEU A 14 2.39 10.98 -2.12
N LYS A 15 3.00 12.02 -1.56
CA LYS A 15 2.54 12.64 -0.32
C LYS A 15 1.12 13.21 -0.42
N THR A 16 0.78 13.83 -1.55
CA THR A 16 -0.57 14.35 -1.79
C THR A 16 -1.61 13.22 -1.80
N PHE A 17 -1.31 12.10 -2.47
CA PHE A 17 -2.23 10.97 -2.56
C PHE A 17 -2.39 10.23 -1.23
N GLU A 18 -1.30 10.03 -0.49
CA GLU A 18 -1.34 9.42 0.85
C GLU A 18 -2.15 10.28 1.83
N THR A 19 -2.01 11.61 1.76
CA THR A 19 -2.78 12.54 2.60
C THR A 19 -4.28 12.50 2.27
N ASP A 20 -4.62 12.16 1.03
CA ASP A 20 -5.99 11.98 0.54
C ASP A 20 -6.55 10.57 0.82
N GLY A 21 -5.81 9.75 1.59
CA GLY A 21 -6.22 8.39 1.97
C GLY A 21 -6.10 7.36 0.86
N ARG A 22 -5.41 7.69 -0.24
CA ARG A 22 -5.16 6.77 -1.35
C ARG A 22 -3.79 6.12 -1.18
N VAL A 23 -3.76 4.80 -1.19
CA VAL A 23 -2.51 4.04 -1.11
C VAL A 23 -1.89 3.91 -2.50
N VAL A 24 -0.66 4.40 -2.65
CA VAL A 24 0.14 4.25 -3.87
C VAL A 24 1.06 3.04 -3.69
N LYS A 25 0.83 1.99 -4.48
CA LYS A 25 1.59 0.74 -4.42
C LYS A 25 2.92 0.83 -5.16
N ARG A 26 2.97 1.60 -6.24
CA ARG A 26 4.17 1.73 -7.09
C ARG A 26 4.28 3.11 -7.70
N VAL A 27 5.52 3.59 -7.76
CA VAL A 27 5.91 4.79 -8.51
C VAL A 27 6.96 4.39 -9.54
N VAL A 28 6.72 4.72 -10.81
CA VAL A 28 7.70 4.51 -11.88
C VAL A 28 8.02 5.85 -12.53
N ILE A 29 9.30 6.12 -12.74
CA ILE A 29 9.79 7.34 -13.38
C ILE A 29 10.54 6.94 -14.66
N GLU A 30 10.03 7.38 -15.80
CA GLU A 30 10.64 7.17 -17.11
C GLU A 30 10.93 8.51 -17.78
N GLY A 31 12.15 9.02 -17.58
CA GLY A 31 12.55 10.34 -18.06
C GLY A 31 11.72 11.45 -17.41
N LYS A 32 10.72 11.97 -18.14
CA LYS A 32 9.79 13.02 -17.64
C LYS A 32 8.39 12.48 -17.30
N ARG A 33 8.14 11.19 -17.53
CA ARG A 33 6.89 10.52 -17.23
C ARG A 33 6.93 9.98 -15.80
N ILE A 34 5.83 10.18 -15.08
CA ILE A 34 5.60 9.61 -13.75
C ILE A 34 4.35 8.73 -13.87
N GLU A 35 4.47 7.47 -13.50
CA GLU A 35 3.35 6.54 -13.38
C GLU A 35 3.14 6.21 -11.90
N LEU A 36 1.88 6.18 -11.49
CA LEU A 36 1.44 5.86 -10.13
C LEU A 36 0.44 4.72 -10.22
N GLU A 37 0.76 3.62 -9.56
CA GLU A 37 -0.15 2.50 -9.37
C GLU A 37 -0.83 2.65 -8.01
N PHE A 38 -2.15 2.76 -8.02
CA PHE A 38 -2.95 2.83 -6.80
C PHE A 38 -3.42 1.44 -6.41
N GLU A 39 -3.49 1.20 -5.11
CA GLU A 39 -4.18 0.04 -4.57
C GLU A 39 -5.70 0.24 -4.73
N THR A 40 -6.35 -0.62 -5.50
CA THR A 40 -7.79 -0.51 -5.85
C THR A 40 -8.69 -1.35 -4.98
N GLU A 41 -8.12 -2.34 -4.29
CA GLU A 41 -8.82 -3.18 -3.32
C GLU A 41 -8.16 -2.92 -1.98
N PRO A 42 -8.90 -2.77 -0.86
CA PRO A 42 -8.26 -3.04 0.41
C PRO A 42 -7.74 -4.47 0.26
N GLU A 43 -6.41 -4.69 0.26
CA GLU A 43 -5.90 -6.02 0.56
C GLU A 43 -6.63 -6.38 1.85
N VAL A 44 -7.61 -7.27 1.73
CA VAL A 44 -8.18 -7.98 2.87
C VAL A 44 -7.01 -8.83 3.29
N ILE A 45 -6.06 -8.22 4.00
CA ILE A 45 -5.08 -8.91 4.77
C ILE A 45 -5.98 -9.68 5.71
N SER A 46 -6.14 -10.95 5.36
CA SER A 46 -6.71 -11.97 6.19
C SER A 46 -5.76 -12.13 7.39
N GLU A 47 -5.68 -11.10 8.23
CA GLU A 47 -5.05 -11.17 9.54
C GLU A 47 -5.85 -12.13 10.44
N PHE A 48 -7.05 -12.53 10.00
CA PHE A 48 -7.89 -13.55 10.61
C PHE A 48 -7.69 -14.98 10.09
N ASP A 49 -6.96 -15.24 8.99
CA ASP A 49 -6.64 -16.63 8.58
C ASP A 49 -5.60 -17.32 9.49
N LYS A 50 -5.05 -16.61 10.48
CA LYS A 50 -4.01 -17.15 11.36
C LYS A 50 -4.51 -17.74 12.66
N VAL A 51 -5.82 -17.91 12.85
CA VAL A 51 -6.33 -18.52 14.07
C VAL A 51 -7.38 -19.59 13.78
N ASP A 52 -6.92 -20.74 13.28
CA ASP A 52 -7.62 -22.00 13.53
C ASP A 52 -7.45 -22.34 15.02
N MET A 53 -8.19 -21.62 15.88
CA MET A 53 -8.34 -21.94 17.30
C MET A 53 -9.22 -23.20 17.38
N ARG A 54 -8.63 -24.34 17.04
CA ARG A 54 -9.25 -25.65 17.24
C ARG A 54 -9.24 -25.95 18.74
N HIS A 55 -10.16 -25.32 19.47
CA HIS A 55 -10.53 -25.72 20.83
C HIS A 55 -11.37 -27.01 20.77
N GLY A 56 -10.76 -28.10 20.33
CA GLY A 56 -11.20 -29.46 20.61
C GLY A 56 -10.51 -29.92 21.88
N LYS A 57 -11.18 -29.71 23.01
CA LYS A 57 -10.76 -30.10 24.36
C LYS A 57 -10.17 -31.52 24.39
N THR A 58 -9.06 -31.67 25.09
CA THR A 58 -8.70 -32.92 25.78
C THR A 58 -9.85 -33.33 26.72
N GLY A 59 -10.26 -34.60 26.68
CA GLY A 59 -11.30 -35.11 27.56
C GLY A 59 -11.63 -36.58 27.34
N THR A 60 -10.98 -37.42 28.12
CA THR A 60 -11.28 -38.80 28.52
C THR A 60 -12.76 -39.20 28.46
N SER A 61 -13.07 -40.31 27.78
CA SER A 61 -13.91 -41.41 28.27
C SER A 61 -13.77 -42.63 27.36
#